data_AF-A0A166BUF9-F1
#
_entry.id   AF-A0A166BUF9-F1
#
_cell.length_a   1.000
_cell.length_b   1.000
_cell.length_c   1.000
_cell.angle_alpha   90.00
_cell.angle_beta   90.00
_cell.angle_gamma   90.00
#
_symmetry.space_group_name_H-M   'P 1'
#
loop_
_entity.id
_entity.type
_entity.pdbx_description
1 polymer ?
#
loop_
_entity_poly.entity_id
_entity_poly.type
_entity_poly.pdbx_seq_one_letter_code
_entity_poly.pdbx_strand_id
1 'polypeptide(L)'
;SSSFVGQGLSKREPMVLANVSTHDFDLFLSILYPTSFSVHPASTVEEWSGILYLADKWSFQSIRTLAIAQMAPIASPIDKIVFGRLYDINEWLTGAYQAVCTRLDALSLEEGRRLGVDDAIRINSIRQ
;
A
#
# COMPACT_ATOMS: atom_id res chain seq x y z
N SER A 1 -5.85 -17.97 11.08
CA SER A 1 -7.23 -18.25 10.63
C SER A 1 -7.22 -19.24 9.49
N SER A 2 -8.10 -20.24 9.57
CA SER A 2 -8.14 -21.51 8.81
C SER A 2 -8.75 -21.40 7.40
N SER A 3 -8.50 -20.35 6.63
CA SER A 3 -9.22 -20.09 5.38
C SER A 3 -8.81 -20.97 4.18
N PHE A 4 -7.73 -21.76 4.30
CA PHE A 4 -7.16 -22.51 3.18
C PHE A 4 -7.25 -24.04 3.33
N VAL A 5 -7.80 -24.55 4.43
CA VAL A 5 -7.88 -26.00 4.67
C VAL A 5 -8.86 -26.63 3.66
N GLY A 6 -8.36 -27.47 2.77
CA GLY A 6 -9.15 -28.25 1.82
C GLY A 6 -9.34 -27.65 0.42
N GLN A 7 -8.90 -26.42 0.16
CA GLN A 7 -9.01 -25.79 -1.16
C GLN A 7 -7.72 -25.98 -1.99
N GLY A 8 -7.84 -26.10 -3.31
CA GLY A 8 -6.67 -26.19 -4.21
C GLY A 8 -6.01 -27.57 -4.28
N LEU A 9 -6.64 -28.62 -3.75
CA LEU A 9 -6.05 -29.96 -3.65
C LEU A 9 -6.16 -30.79 -4.94
N SER A 10 -6.90 -30.32 -5.95
CA SER A 10 -6.98 -31.00 -7.25
C SER A 10 -7.16 -30.02 -8.40
N LYS A 11 -6.86 -30.46 -9.63
CA LYS A 11 -7.14 -29.67 -10.86
C LYS A 11 -8.62 -29.29 -11.02
N ARG A 12 -9.54 -30.03 -10.41
CA ARG A 12 -10.99 -29.79 -10.49
C ARG A 12 -11.50 -28.83 -9.42
N GLU A 13 -10.68 -28.55 -8.40
CA GLU A 13 -10.98 -27.66 -7.29
C GLU A 13 -9.79 -26.71 -7.08
N PRO A 14 -9.59 -25.75 -8.00
CA PRO A 14 -8.50 -24.80 -7.89
C PRO A 14 -8.73 -23.85 -6.70
N MET A 15 -7.63 -23.35 -6.13
CA MET A 15 -7.69 -22.31 -5.10
C MET A 15 -8.08 -20.98 -5.75
N VAL A 16 -9.24 -20.44 -5.38
CA VAL A 16 -9.72 -19.14 -5.87
C VAL A 16 -9.18 -18.03 -4.98
N LEU A 17 -8.36 -17.15 -5.55
CA LEU A 17 -7.84 -15.97 -4.86
C LEU A 17 -8.83 -14.81 -4.97
N ALA A 18 -9.79 -14.73 -4.04
CA ALA A 18 -10.77 -13.65 -4.02
C ALA A 18 -10.13 -12.29 -3.69
N ASN A 19 -10.60 -11.23 -4.35
CA ASN A 19 -10.13 -9.85 -4.20
C ASN A 19 -8.62 -9.72 -4.45
N VAL A 20 -8.13 -10.32 -5.54
CA VAL A 20 -6.74 -10.24 -6.00
C VAL A 20 -6.77 -9.90 -7.48
N SER A 21 -6.12 -8.79 -7.86
CA SER A 21 -5.88 -8.45 -9.25
C SER A 21 -4.85 -9.40 -9.86
N THR A 22 -5.08 -9.84 -11.10
CA THR A 22 -4.09 -10.66 -11.82
C THR A 22 -2.77 -9.92 -12.01
N HIS A 23 -2.84 -8.60 -12.23
CA HIS A 23 -1.67 -7.74 -12.38
C HIS A 23 -0.86 -7.64 -11.08
N ASP A 24 -1.53 -7.35 -9.96
CA ASP A 24 -0.85 -7.22 -8.66
C ASP A 24 -0.26 -8.56 -8.21
N PHE A 25 -0.94 -9.66 -8.54
CA PHE A 25 -0.42 -11.00 -8.26
C PHE A 25 0.83 -11.32 -9.10
N ASP A 26 0.85 -10.95 -10.38
CA ASP A 26 2.03 -11.11 -11.23
C ASP A 26 3.22 -10.30 -10.70
N LEU A 27 2.99 -9.04 -10.33
CA LEU A 27 3.99 -8.20 -9.67
C LEU A 27 4.49 -8.82 -8.36
N PHE A 28 3.59 -9.31 -7.50
CA PHE A 28 3.96 -9.97 -6.25
C PHE A 28 4.78 -11.24 -6.50
N LEU A 29 4.41 -12.07 -7.47
CA LEU A 29 5.17 -13.25 -7.87
C LEU A 29 6.54 -12.88 -8.43
N SER A 30 6.67 -11.75 -9.13
CA SER A 30 7.96 -11.27 -9.64
C SER A 30 8.95 -10.91 -8.51
N ILE A 31 8.45 -10.51 -7.34
CA ILE A 31 9.27 -10.27 -6.14
C ILE A 31 9.68 -11.60 -5.47
N LEU A 32 8.79 -12.59 -5.46
CA LEU A 32 9.08 -13.92 -4.90
C LEU A 32 10.01 -14.76 -5.79
N TYR A 33 9.85 -14.63 -7.10
CA TYR A 33 10.56 -15.39 -8.11
C TYR A 33 11.25 -14.46 -9.11
N PRO A 34 12.20 -13.63 -8.65
CA PRO A 34 12.85 -12.66 -9.50
C PRO A 34 13.74 -13.35 -10.53
N THR A 35 13.62 -12.94 -11.78
CA THR A 35 14.59 -13.29 -12.84
C THR A 35 15.91 -12.56 -12.66
N SER A 36 15.88 -11.38 -12.03
CA SER A 36 17.06 -10.62 -11.58
C SER A 36 16.77 -9.97 -10.22
N PHE A 37 17.66 -10.16 -9.25
CA PHE A 37 17.54 -9.57 -7.91
C PHE A 37 17.87 -8.07 -7.88
N SER A 38 18.44 -7.52 -8.95
CA SER A 38 18.87 -6.12 -9.01
C SER A 38 17.82 -5.17 -9.58
N VAL A 39 16.77 -5.68 -10.22
CA VAL A 39 15.73 -4.85 -10.87
C VAL A 39 14.37 -5.36 -10.42
N HIS A 40 13.60 -4.48 -9.80
CA HIS A 40 12.21 -4.74 -9.47
C HIS A 40 11.32 -4.31 -10.65
N PRO A 41 10.33 -5.12 -11.06
CA PRO A 41 9.41 -4.73 -12.13
C PRO A 41 8.49 -3.57 -11.73
N ALA A 42 8.17 -3.46 -10.44
CA ALA A 42 7.38 -2.35 -9.91
C ALA A 42 8.21 -1.07 -9.75
N SER A 43 7.66 0.05 -10.22
CA SER A 43 8.30 1.36 -10.24
C SER A 43 7.42 2.49 -9.72
N THR A 44 6.10 2.28 -9.66
CA THR A 44 5.10 3.28 -9.27
C THR A 44 4.49 2.98 -7.90
N VAL A 45 3.91 4.00 -7.27
CA VAL A 45 3.18 3.86 -6.00
C VAL A 45 2.02 2.87 -6.14
N GLU A 46 1.30 2.90 -7.26
CA GLU A 46 0.19 1.99 -7.55
C GLU A 46 0.66 0.53 -7.55
N GLU A 47 1.71 0.21 -8.31
CA GLU A 47 2.28 -1.14 -8.41
C GLU A 47 2.78 -1.66 -7.05
N TRP A 48 3.53 -0.83 -6.32
CA TRP A 48 4.00 -1.20 -4.99
C TRP A 48 2.85 -1.33 -3.97
N SER A 49 1.76 -0.58 -4.13
CA SER A 49 0.59 -0.71 -3.26
C SER A 49 -0.14 -2.05 -3.46
N GLY A 50 -0.19 -2.56 -4.69
CA GLY A 50 -0.72 -3.90 -4.99
C GLY A 50 0.14 -5.01 -4.36
N ILE A 51 1.47 -4.89 -4.47
CA ILE A 51 2.42 -5.80 -3.81
C ILE A 51 2.24 -5.74 -2.28
N LEU A 52 2.16 -4.53 -1.70
CA LEU A 52 1.97 -4.32 -0.27
C LEU A 52 0.66 -4.94 0.24
N TYR A 53 -0.43 -4.74 -0.49
CA TYR A 53 -1.74 -5.34 -0.17
C TYR A 53 -1.66 -6.87 -0.09
N LEU A 54 -1.06 -7.52 -1.09
CA LEU A 54 -0.92 -8.98 -1.09
C LEU A 54 0.04 -9.48 -0.02
N ALA A 55 1.14 -8.76 0.20
CA ALA A 55 2.11 -9.09 1.23
C ALA A 55 1.49 -9.04 2.63
N ASP A 56 0.69 -8.00 2.92
CA ASP A 56 -0.02 -7.85 4.18
C ASP A 56 -1.10 -8.93 4.35
N LYS A 57 -1.96 -9.11 3.33
CA LYS A 57 -3.04 -10.10 3.30
C LYS A 57 -2.56 -11.53 3.54
N TRP A 58 -1.40 -11.89 3.02
CA TRP A 58 -0.81 -13.23 3.17
C TRP A 58 0.31 -13.29 4.22
N SER A 59 0.52 -12.22 4.98
CA SER A 59 1.50 -12.15 6.08
C SER A 59 2.97 -12.36 5.66
N PHE A 60 3.33 -11.97 4.44
CA PHE A 60 4.72 -11.95 3.96
C PHE A 60 5.45 -10.69 4.47
N GLN A 61 5.91 -10.75 5.72
CA GLN A 61 6.50 -9.58 6.40
C GLN A 61 7.74 -9.01 5.69
N SER A 62 8.63 -9.84 5.15
CA SER A 62 9.81 -9.36 4.42
C SER A 62 9.44 -8.57 3.17
N ILE A 63 8.41 -9.00 2.43
CA ILE A 63 7.94 -8.31 1.22
C ILE A 63 7.17 -7.05 1.60
N ARG A 64 6.39 -7.09 2.69
CA ARG A 64 5.73 -5.91 3.25
C ARG A 64 6.76 -4.81 3.56
N THR A 65 7.84 -5.15 4.27
CA THR A 65 8.93 -4.20 4.55
C THR A 65 9.61 -3.67 3.28
N LEU A 66 9.84 -4.54 2.29
CA LEU A 66 10.41 -4.13 1.00
C LEU A 66 9.50 -3.13 0.27
N ALA A 67 8.20 -3.42 0.16
CA ALA A 67 7.25 -2.56 -0.53
C ALA A 67 7.15 -1.18 0.15
N ILE A 68 7.13 -1.15 1.49
CA ILE A 68 7.19 0.10 2.27
C ILE A 68 8.47 0.87 1.92
N ALA A 69 9.63 0.22 1.98
CA ALA A 69 10.91 0.88 1.68
C ALA A 69 10.98 1.47 0.26
N GLN A 70 10.41 0.77 -0.73
CA GLN A 70 10.39 1.22 -2.14
C GLN A 70 9.37 2.33 -2.39
N MET A 71 8.25 2.34 -1.66
CA MET A 71 7.25 3.40 -1.73
C MET A 71 7.69 4.68 -1.03
N ALA A 72 8.45 4.58 0.08
CA ALA A 72 8.86 5.74 0.89
C ALA A 72 9.46 6.92 0.09
N PRO A 73 10.35 6.74 -0.90
CA PRO A 73 10.90 7.85 -1.68
C PRO A 73 9.96 8.42 -2.75
N ILE A 74 8.99 7.64 -3.24
CA ILE A 74 8.12 8.02 -4.38
C ILE A 74 6.70 8.40 -3.98
N ALA A 75 6.25 8.01 -2.78
CA ALA A 75 4.92 8.29 -2.27
C ALA A 75 4.74 9.77 -1.91
N SER A 76 3.62 10.36 -2.35
CA SER A 76 3.25 11.72 -1.94
C SER A 76 2.91 11.79 -0.45
N PRO A 77 2.88 12.98 0.17
CA PRO A 77 2.43 13.13 1.56
C PRO A 77 1.02 12.55 1.79
N ILE A 78 0.13 12.66 0.82
CA ILE A 78 -1.23 12.11 0.91
C ILE A 78 -1.21 10.59 0.87
N ASP A 79 -0.43 10.01 -0.05
CA ASP A 79 -0.23 8.55 -0.11
C ASP A 79 0.33 8.03 1.22
N LYS A 80 1.31 8.74 1.78
CA LYS A 80 1.93 8.38 3.07
C LYS A 80 0.96 8.40 4.23
N ILE A 81 0.00 9.33 4.26
CA ILE A 81 -1.06 9.35 5.28
C ILE A 81 -2.02 8.17 5.06
N VAL A 82 -2.50 7.97 3.83
CA VAL A 82 -3.47 6.93 3.50
C VAL A 82 -2.89 5.53 3.77
N PHE A 83 -1.74 5.22 3.20
CA PHE A 83 -1.08 3.91 3.41
C PHE A 83 -0.53 3.76 4.82
N GLY A 84 -0.05 4.85 5.43
CA GLY A 84 0.43 4.82 6.81
C GLY A 84 -0.65 4.44 7.80
N ARG A 85 -1.91 4.78 7.53
CA ARG A 85 -3.06 4.33 8.33
C ARG A 85 -3.53 2.95 7.96
N LEU A 86 -3.65 2.68 6.66
CA LEU A 86 -4.17 1.41 6.18
C LEU A 86 -3.31 0.21 6.60
N TYR A 87 -1.99 0.41 6.70
CA TYR A 87 -1.01 -0.63 7.01
C TYR A 87 -0.21 -0.36 8.29
N ASP A 88 -0.67 0.55 9.16
CA ASP A 88 -0.02 0.91 10.44
C ASP A 88 1.47 1.31 10.33
N ILE A 89 1.82 2.10 9.32
CA ILE A 89 3.18 2.63 9.07
C ILE A 89 3.34 3.99 9.77
N ASN A 90 3.42 3.96 11.09
CA ASN A 90 3.44 5.17 11.93
C ASN A 90 4.58 6.15 11.62
N GLU A 91 5.72 5.65 11.16
CA GLU A 91 6.89 6.45 10.78
C GLU A 91 6.62 7.44 9.65
N TRP A 92 5.62 7.18 8.79
CA TRP A 92 5.26 8.07 7.70
C TRP A 92 4.32 9.20 8.12
N LEU A 93 3.48 8.94 9.12
CA LEU A 93 2.34 9.80 9.45
C LEU A 93 2.79 11.19 9.89
N THR A 94 3.72 11.28 10.84
CA THR A 94 4.16 12.56 11.41
C THR A 94 4.73 13.49 10.34
N GLY A 95 5.69 13.00 9.55
CA GLY A 95 6.32 13.78 8.50
C GLY A 95 5.34 14.17 7.38
N ALA A 96 4.40 13.27 7.06
CA ALA A 96 3.41 13.52 6.03
C ALA A 96 2.37 14.57 6.47
N TYR A 97 1.83 14.47 7.69
CA TYR A 97 0.92 15.49 8.23
C TYR A 97 1.59 16.86 8.30
N GLN A 98 2.85 16.91 8.77
CA GLN A 98 3.60 18.16 8.80
C GLN A 98 3.71 18.75 7.39
N ALA A 99 4.13 17.97 6.39
CA ALA A 99 4.26 18.44 5.01
C ALA A 99 2.93 18.97 4.43
N VAL A 100 1.80 18.31 4.73
CA VAL A 100 0.48 18.76 4.27
C VAL A 100 0.01 20.01 5.01
N CYS A 101 0.33 20.16 6.30
CA CYS A 101 -0.04 21.35 7.07
C CYS A 101 0.81 22.57 6.68
N THR A 102 2.09 22.40 6.37
CA THR A 102 3.01 23.52 6.08
C THR A 102 2.98 24.01 4.64
N ARG A 103 2.37 23.26 3.70
CA ARG A 103 2.32 23.67 2.29
C ARG A 103 1.42 24.91 2.12
N LEU A 104 1.61 25.68 1.05
CA LEU A 104 0.77 26.85 0.76
C LEU A 104 -0.62 26.46 0.25
N ASP A 105 -0.70 25.41 -0.58
CA ASP A 105 -1.95 25.01 -1.23
C ASP A 105 -2.93 24.32 -0.28
N ALA A 106 -4.21 24.68 -0.37
CA ALA A 106 -5.29 23.99 0.34
C ALA A 106 -5.34 22.49 -0.02
N LEU A 107 -6.07 21.69 0.76
CA LEU A 107 -6.41 20.33 0.33
C LEU A 107 -7.30 20.43 -0.91
N SER A 108 -6.92 19.74 -1.98
CA SER A 108 -7.82 19.55 -3.13
C SER A 108 -8.96 18.61 -2.74
N LEU A 109 -10.06 18.67 -3.51
CA LEU A 109 -11.20 17.78 -3.31
C LEU A 109 -10.81 16.30 -3.42
N GLU A 110 -9.89 15.98 -4.33
CA GLU A 110 -9.41 14.61 -4.54
C GLU A 110 -8.62 14.11 -3.32
N GLU A 111 -7.69 14.92 -2.81
CA GLU A 111 -6.95 14.58 -1.59
C GLU A 111 -7.86 14.47 -0.37
N GLY A 112 -8.83 15.38 -0.24
CA GLY A 112 -9.84 15.33 0.82
C GLY A 112 -10.67 14.05 0.80
N ARG A 113 -11.05 13.56 -0.40
CA ARG A 113 -11.75 12.27 -0.55
C ARG A 113 -10.88 11.09 -0.14
N ARG A 114 -9.60 11.12 -0.49
CA ARG A 114 -8.65 10.03 -0.15
C ARG A 114 -8.33 9.98 1.34
N LEU A 115 -8.17 11.14 1.99
CA LEU A 115 -7.90 11.25 3.42
C LEU A 115 -9.11 10.89 4.30
N GLY A 116 -10.31 11.12 3.78
CA GLY A 116 -11.54 11.04 4.57
C GLY A 116 -11.78 12.31 5.39
N VAL A 117 -13.01 12.40 5.93
CA VAL A 117 -13.52 13.64 6.55
C VAL A 117 -12.73 14.00 7.81
N ASP A 118 -12.43 13.04 8.69
CA ASP A 118 -11.73 13.29 9.96
C ASP A 118 -10.35 13.92 9.75
N ASP A 119 -9.60 13.45 8.75
CA ASP A 119 -8.26 13.96 8.46
C ASP A 119 -8.28 15.30 7.76
N ALA A 120 -9.19 15.49 6.82
CA ALA A 120 -9.39 16.77 6.19
C ALA A 120 -9.71 17.85 7.25
N ILE A 121 -10.56 17.54 8.23
CA ILE A 121 -10.90 18.45 9.33
C ILE A 121 -9.67 18.70 10.22
N ARG A 122 -8.96 17.66 10.68
CA ARG A 122 -7.80 17.82 11.56
C ARG A 122 -6.69 18.63 10.89
N ILE A 123 -6.38 18.35 9.64
CA ILE A 123 -5.39 19.12 8.87
C ILE A 123 -5.83 20.58 8.74
N ASN A 124 -7.11 20.82 8.42
CA ASN A 124 -7.63 22.18 8.31
C ASN A 124 -7.56 22.96 9.64
N SER A 125 -7.81 22.30 10.78
CA SER A 125 -7.73 22.94 12.10
C SER A 125 -6.32 23.36 12.51
N ILE A 126 -5.28 22.71 11.97
CA ILE A 126 -3.87 23.02 12.29
C ILE A 126 -3.34 24.19 11.44
N ARG A 127 -3.92 24.43 10.26
CA ARG A 127 -3.49 25.49 9.34
C ARG A 127 -4.06 26.88 9.68
N GLN A 128 -4.98 26.96 10.64
CA GLN A 128 -5.56 28.20 11.17
C GLN A 128 -4.56 28.87 12.13
#